data_AF-A0A925CJK3-F1
#
_entry.id   AF-A0A925CJK3-F1
#
_cell.length_a   1.000
_cell.length_b   1.000
_cell.length_c   1.000
_cell.angle_alpha   90.00
_cell.angle_beta   90.00
_cell.angle_gamma   90.00
#
_symmetry.space_group_name_H-M   'P 1'
#
loop_
_entity.id
_entity.type
_entity.pdbx_description
1 polymer ?
#
loop_
_entity_poly.entity_id
_entity_poly.type
_entity_poly.pdbx_seq_one_letter_code
_entity_poly.pdbx_strand_id
1 'polypeptide(L)' 'MTDKPTAVELARRSVETFVSKDIKGWVALADENILTEFPFAPEGSPRRLEGRDAL' A
#
# COMPACT_ATOMS: atom_id res chain seq x y z
N MET A 1 -14.31 -6.71 -18.74
CA MET A 1 -14.24 -6.62 -17.27
C MET A 1 -12.82 -7.00 -16.89
N THR A 2 -12.01 -6.06 -16.41
CA THR A 2 -10.66 -6.38 -15.94
C THR A 2 -10.83 -7.16 -14.64
N ASP A 3 -10.43 -8.42 -14.63
CA ASP A 3 -10.49 -9.25 -13.44
C ASP A 3 -9.61 -8.61 -12.36
N LYS A 4 -10.20 -8.31 -11.20
CA LYS A 4 -9.44 -7.67 -10.13
C LYS A 4 -8.43 -8.69 -9.60
N PRO A 5 -7.16 -8.30 -9.41
CA PRO A 5 -6.18 -9.22 -8.85
C PRO A 5 -6.66 -9.71 -7.48
N THR A 6 -6.42 -10.98 -7.20
CA THR A 6 -6.67 -11.56 -5.88
C THR A 6 -5.79 -10.86 -4.82
N ALA A 7 -6.15 -10.99 -3.55
CA ALA A 7 -5.36 -10.44 -2.45
C ALA A 7 -3.92 -10.97 -2.45
N VAL A 8 -3.70 -12.23 -2.80
CA VAL A 8 -2.37 -12.85 -2.88
C VAL A 8 -1.53 -12.23 -4.01
N GLU A 9 -2.15 -11.99 -5.16
CA GLU A 9 -1.46 -11.34 -6.28
C GLU A 9 -1.13 -9.88 -5.99
N LEU A 10 -2.03 -9.14 -5.33
CA LEU A 10 -1.77 -7.78 -4.87
C LEU A 10 -0.63 -7.73 -3.85
N ALA A 11 -0.64 -8.62 -2.85
CA ALA A 11 0.40 -8.67 -1.83
C ALA A 11 1.79 -9.01 -2.44
N ARG A 12 1.83 -9.90 -3.43
CA ARG A 12 3.09 -10.21 -4.12
C ARG A 12 3.62 -8.99 -4.89
N ARG A 13 2.76 -8.36 -5.71
CA ARG A 13 3.13 -7.19 -6.52
C ARG A 13 3.53 -5.99 -5.68
N SER A 14 2.91 -5.80 -4.50
CA SER A 14 3.28 -4.70 -3.60
C SER A 14 4.68 -4.90 -3.03
N VAL A 15 5.07 -6.12 -2.65
CA VAL A 15 6.45 -6.38 -2.21
C VAL A 15 7.44 -6.20 -3.35
N GLU A 16 7.14 -6.71 -4.55
CA GLU A 16 8.00 -6.60 -5.74
C GLU A 16 8.29 -5.13 -6.10
N THR A 17 7.26 -4.30 -6.18
CA THR A 17 7.37 -2.86 -6.50
C THR A 17 8.09 -2.08 -5.39
N PHE A 18 7.84 -2.41 -4.13
CA PHE A 18 8.53 -1.77 -3.00
C PHE A 18 10.03 -2.07 -3.00
N VAL A 19 10.41 -3.35 -3.20
CA VAL A 19 11.83 -3.78 -3.24
C VAL A 19 12.56 -3.20 -4.45
N SER A 20 11.90 -3.10 -5.61
CA SER A 20 12.47 -2.48 -6.80
C SER A 20 12.54 -0.95 -6.74
N LYS A 21 12.05 -0.34 -5.64
CA LYS A 21 11.94 1.11 -5.42
C LYS A 21 11.00 1.81 -6.42
N ASP A 22 10.10 1.07 -7.04
CA ASP A 22 9.01 1.65 -7.84
C ASP A 22 7.88 2.12 -6.93
N ILE A 23 8.12 3.24 -6.23
CA ILE A 23 7.15 3.81 -5.28
C ILE A 23 5.88 4.28 -6.00
N LYS A 24 6.00 4.80 -7.23
CA LYS A 24 4.84 5.23 -8.01
C LYS A 24 3.96 4.04 -8.39
N GLY A 25 4.57 2.95 -8.87
CA GLY A 25 3.87 1.70 -9.14
C GLY A 25 3.25 1.09 -7.88
N TRP A 26 3.97 1.15 -6.75
CA TRP A 26 3.47 0.66 -5.47
C TRP A 26 2.22 1.41 -4.99
N VAL A 27 2.26 2.74 -4.97
CA VAL A 27 1.12 3.60 -4.59
C VAL A 27 -0.05 3.41 -5.57
N ALA A 28 0.21 3.18 -6.87
CA ALA A 28 -0.84 2.95 -7.86
C ALA A 28 -1.62 1.62 -7.65
N LEU A 29 -1.10 0.68 -6.87
CA LEU A 29 -1.82 -0.54 -6.48
C LEU A 29 -2.92 -0.27 -5.43
N ALA A 30 -2.82 0.84 -4.69
CA ALA A 30 -3.75 1.18 -3.63
C ALA A 30 -5.07 1.76 -4.15
N ASP A 31 -6.16 1.42 -3.46
CA ASP A 31 -7.44 2.12 -3.60
C ASP A 31 -7.27 3.60 -3.18
N GLU A 32 -8.07 4.49 -3.77
CA GLU A 32 -8.07 5.91 -3.43
C GLU A 32 -8.32 6.14 -1.92
N ASN A 33 -9.13 5.29 -1.29
CA ASN A 33 -9.52 5.37 0.12
C ASN A 33 -8.78 4.35 1.01
N ILE A 34 -7.57 3.93 0.62
CA ILE A 34 -6.79 2.95 1.39
C ILE A 34 -6.60 3.38 2.86
N LEU A 35 -6.63 2.41 3.76
CA LEU A 35 -6.17 2.55 5.14
C LEU A 35 -4.87 1.76 5.29
N THR A 36 -3.81 2.45 5.72
CA THR A 36 -2.53 1.80 6.02
C THR A 36 -2.26 1.91 7.51
N GLU A 37 -2.07 0.76 8.16
CA GLU A 37 -1.90 0.69 9.62
C GLU A 37 -0.49 0.22 9.98
N PHE A 38 0.09 0.86 10.99
CA PHE A 38 1.37 0.51 11.59
C PHE A 38 1.15 0.26 13.09
N PRO A 39 0.62 -0.92 13.50
CA PRO A 39 0.21 -1.18 14.88
C PRO A 39 1.32 -1.04 15.92
N PHE A 40 2.57 -1.18 15.47
CA PHE A 40 3.78 -1.11 16.29
C PHE A 40 4.64 0.13 16.01
N ALA A 41 4.08 1.17 15.38
CA ALA A 41 4.84 2.40 15.14
C ALA A 41 5.31 3.02 16.48
N PRO A 42 6.55 3.54 16.52
CA PRO A 42 7.09 4.18 17.72
C PRO A 42 6.33 5.46 18.06
N GLU A 43 6.53 5.96 19.28
CA GLU A 43 5.97 7.23 19.71
C GLU A 43 6.42 8.37 18.79
N GLY A 44 5.49 9.26 18.43
CA GLY A 44 5.71 10.35 17.48
C GLY A 44 5.50 9.98 16.00
N SER A 45 5.39 8.70 15.66
CA SER A 45 5.08 8.25 14.30
C SER A 45 3.57 8.00 14.09
N PRO A 46 3.06 8.19 12.85
CA PRO A 46 1.67 7.86 12.55
C PRO A 46 1.43 6.35 12.69
N ARG A 47 0.36 5.97 13.39
CA ARG A 47 -0.10 4.58 13.50
C ARG A 47 -1.06 4.18 12.39
N ARG A 48 -1.61 5.16 11.67
CA ARG A 48 -2.58 4.98 10.59
C ARG A 48 -2.47 6.13 9.59
N LEU A 49 -2.56 5.81 8.31
CA LEU A 49 -2.67 6.75 7.20
C LEU A 49 -3.98 6.46 6.47
N GLU A 50 -4.66 7.53 6.05
CA GLU A 50 -5.94 7.44 5.35
C GLU A 50 -5.84 8.11 3.99
N GLY A 51 -6.26 7.39 2.96
CA GLY A 51 -6.22 7.84 1.58
C GLY A 51 -4.87 7.63 0.93
N ARG A 52 -4.90 7.45 -0.39
CA ARG A 52 -3.70 7.16 -1.18
C ARG A 52 -2.70 8.32 -1.19
N ASP A 53 -3.17 9.55 -1.05
CA ASP A 53 -2.29 10.74 -1.03
C ASP A 53 -1.49 10.86 0.28
N ALA A 54 -1.95 10.23 1.36
CA ALA A 54 -1.25 10.19 2.63
C ALA A 54 -0.20 9.06 2.72
N LEU A 55 -0.30 8.07 1.82
CA LEU A 55 0.54 6.87 1.75
C LEU A 55 1.86 7.14 1.00
#